data_AF-A0A699TG89-F1
#
_entry.id   AF-A0A699TG89-F1
#
_cell.length_a   1.000
_cell.length_b   1.000
_cell.length_c   1.000
_cell.angle_alpha   90.00
_cell.angle_beta   90.00
_cell.angle_gamma   90.00
#
_symmetry.space_group_name_H-M   'P 1'
#
loop_
_entity.id
_entity.type
_entity.pdbx_description
1 polymer ?
#
loop_
_entity_poly.entity_id
_entity_poly.type
_entity_poly.pdbx_seq_one_letter_code
_entity_poly.pdbx_strand_id
1 'polypeptide(L)'
;EGLRDFGPAISPFNSFLLLQGLETLSLRVERTVENALKVAQWLEQRPEVAHVNYPGLASSPHHATAAKYLTRGFGGVLSFALHGSKDTATAVIDNLKLISHLANVGDAKTLIIQPSATTHQQLSEQEQLASGVTPTLLRLSVGIEHIDDILADLGQALEAAAKAAPKDEADASIVDPQPEHVQPLEV
;
A
#
# COMPACT_ATOMS: atom_id res chain seq x y z
N GLU A 1 -31.88 -7.27 15.69
CA GLU A 1 -32.75 -6.38 14.88
C GLU A 1 -32.17 -6.14 13.48
N GLY A 2 -30.94 -5.67 13.33
CA GLY A 2 -30.19 -5.50 12.06
C GLY A 2 -30.55 -6.41 10.86
N LEU A 3 -30.39 -7.73 11.01
CA LEU A 3 -30.46 -8.65 9.86
C LEU A 3 -31.89 -8.96 9.38
N ARG A 4 -32.86 -8.95 10.29
CA ARG A 4 -34.27 -9.24 10.01
C ARG A 4 -35.01 -7.99 9.56
N ASP A 5 -34.71 -6.84 10.16
CA ASP A 5 -35.46 -5.61 9.96
C ASP A 5 -34.88 -4.76 8.82
N PHE A 6 -33.57 -4.81 8.56
CA PHE A 6 -32.92 -4.05 7.48
C PHE A 6 -32.44 -4.91 6.30
N GLY A 7 -32.39 -6.24 6.48
CA GLY A 7 -32.04 -7.19 5.42
C GLY A 7 -30.69 -6.95 4.71
N PRO A 8 -29.56 -6.63 5.38
CA PRO A 8 -28.23 -6.56 4.75
C PRO A 8 -27.69 -7.94 4.39
N ALA A 9 -28.46 -8.72 3.62
CA ALA A 9 -28.06 -10.02 3.10
C ALA A 9 -27.31 -9.84 1.77
N ILE A 10 -26.24 -10.59 1.57
CA ILE A 10 -25.52 -10.63 0.30
C ILE A 10 -26.41 -11.26 -0.79
N SER A 11 -26.37 -10.70 -2.00
CA SER A 11 -27.06 -11.29 -3.17
C SER A 11 -26.58 -12.72 -3.42
N PRO A 12 -27.47 -13.69 -3.70
CA PRO A 12 -27.08 -15.06 -4.02
C PRO A 12 -26.05 -15.16 -5.16
N PHE A 13 -26.15 -14.26 -6.16
CA PHE A 13 -25.17 -14.20 -7.24
C PHE A 13 -23.79 -13.74 -6.77
N ASN A 14 -23.73 -12.74 -5.89
CA ASN A 14 -22.46 -12.29 -5.31
C ASN A 14 -21.85 -13.36 -4.41
N SER A 15 -22.68 -14.11 -3.66
CA SER A 15 -22.23 -15.28 -2.89
C SER A 15 -21.60 -16.34 -3.77
N PHE A 16 -22.22 -16.64 -4.92
CA PHE A 16 -21.65 -17.57 -5.90
C PHE A 16 -20.28 -17.10 -6.39
N LEU A 17 -20.14 -15.82 -6.79
CA LEU A 17 -18.87 -15.25 -7.21
C LEU A 17 -17.81 -15.29 -6.09
N LEU A 18 -18.20 -15.01 -4.84
CA LEU A 18 -17.30 -15.09 -3.69
C LEU A 18 -16.78 -16.52 -3.48
N LEU A 19 -17.67 -17.52 -3.58
CA LEU A 19 -17.29 -18.93 -3.45
C LEU A 19 -16.30 -19.34 -4.55
N GLN A 20 -16.54 -18.91 -5.80
CA GLN A 20 -15.59 -19.13 -6.89
C GLN A 20 -14.22 -18.48 -6.62
N GLY A 21 -14.20 -17.27 -6.06
CA GLY A 21 -12.95 -16.61 -5.66
C GLY A 21 -12.23 -17.32 -4.51
N LEU A 22 -12.98 -17.93 -3.58
CA LEU A 22 -12.44 -18.60 -2.41
C LEU A 22 -11.65 -19.87 -2.76
N GLU A 23 -12.04 -20.58 -3.81
CA GLU A 23 -11.36 -21.80 -4.29
C GLU A 23 -9.88 -21.57 -4.61
N THR A 24 -9.50 -20.35 -5.01
CA THR A 24 -8.13 -19.98 -5.37
C THR A 24 -7.44 -19.09 -4.34
N LEU A 25 -8.09 -18.82 -3.19
CA LEU A 25 -7.59 -17.84 -2.22
C LEU A 25 -6.19 -18.15 -1.73
N SER A 26 -5.89 -19.41 -1.37
CA SER A 26 -4.56 -19.80 -0.86
C SER A 26 -3.46 -19.50 -1.87
N LEU A 27 -3.64 -19.93 -3.12
CA LEU A 27 -2.68 -19.73 -4.21
C LEU A 27 -2.44 -18.24 -4.50
N ARG A 28 -3.52 -17.44 -4.52
CA ARG A 28 -3.42 -15.99 -4.74
C ARG A 28 -2.69 -15.31 -3.60
N VAL A 29 -3.02 -15.64 -2.35
CA VAL A 29 -2.38 -15.04 -1.17
C VAL A 29 -0.90 -15.41 -1.10
N GLU A 30 -0.53 -16.66 -1.41
CA GLU A 30 0.87 -17.08 -1.46
C GLU A 30 1.67 -16.23 -2.46
N ARG A 31 1.17 -16.07 -3.69
CA ARG A 31 1.81 -15.22 -4.71
C ARG A 31 1.84 -13.74 -4.31
N THR A 32 0.73 -13.20 -3.82
CA THR A 32 0.62 -11.80 -3.39
C THR A 32 1.61 -11.47 -2.27
N VAL A 33 1.74 -12.35 -1.28
CA VAL A 33 2.69 -12.18 -0.16
C VAL A 33 4.14 -12.25 -0.65
N GLU A 34 4.46 -13.22 -1.52
CA GLU A 34 5.78 -13.34 -2.13
C GLU A 34 6.15 -12.07 -2.92
N ASN A 35 5.23 -11.60 -3.76
CA ASN A 35 5.42 -10.39 -4.55
C ASN A 35 5.57 -9.15 -3.66
N ALA A 36 4.73 -8.99 -2.62
CA ALA A 36 4.78 -7.84 -1.73
C ALA A 36 6.13 -7.73 -1.00
N LEU A 37 6.69 -8.84 -0.52
CA LEU A 37 8.01 -8.84 0.09
C LEU A 37 9.10 -8.41 -0.90
N LYS A 38 9.08 -8.96 -2.13
CA LYS A 38 10.05 -8.60 -3.17
C LYS A 38 9.94 -7.13 -3.57
N VAL A 39 8.72 -6.61 -3.74
CA VAL A 39 8.47 -5.20 -4.02
C VAL A 39 8.98 -4.31 -2.88
N ALA A 40 8.67 -4.65 -1.64
CA ALA A 40 9.13 -3.88 -0.48
C ALA A 40 10.67 -3.82 -0.40
N GLN A 41 11.35 -4.97 -0.56
CA GLN A 41 12.82 -5.04 -0.56
C GLN A 41 13.45 -4.27 -1.72
N TRP A 42 12.80 -4.31 -2.90
CA TRP A 42 13.26 -3.55 -4.06
C TRP A 42 13.10 -2.05 -3.84
N LEU A 43 11.96 -1.61 -3.28
CA LEU A 43 11.70 -0.20 -2.97
C LEU A 43 12.67 0.36 -1.92
N GLU A 44 13.08 -0.41 -0.92
CA GLU A 44 14.08 0.04 0.08
C GLU A 44 15.44 0.40 -0.53
N GLN A 45 15.74 -0.12 -1.73
CA GLN A 45 17.01 0.11 -2.42
C GLN A 45 16.94 1.28 -3.41
N ARG A 46 15.78 1.94 -3.54
CA ARG A 46 15.55 3.00 -4.51
C ARG A 46 15.89 4.38 -3.94
N PRO A 47 16.73 5.19 -4.61
CA PRO A 47 17.08 6.54 -4.13
C PRO A 47 15.89 7.52 -4.16
N GLU A 48 14.83 7.23 -4.92
CA GLU A 48 13.63 8.05 -4.98
C GLU A 48 12.68 7.83 -3.78
N VAL A 49 12.86 6.72 -3.06
CA VAL A 49 12.00 6.28 -1.96
C VAL A 49 12.64 6.68 -0.63
N ALA A 50 11.91 7.46 0.18
CA ALA A 50 12.37 7.92 1.48
C ALA A 50 12.25 6.83 2.55
N HIS A 51 11.14 6.11 2.57
CA HIS A 51 10.90 5.04 3.54
C HIS A 51 9.84 4.06 3.03
N VAL A 52 9.97 2.78 3.42
CA VAL A 52 9.00 1.72 3.13
C VAL A 52 8.43 1.17 4.43
N ASN A 53 7.11 1.19 4.56
CA ASN A 53 6.38 0.55 5.65
C ASN A 53 5.84 -0.81 5.20
N TYR A 54 6.55 -1.86 5.59
CA TYR A 54 6.11 -3.24 5.41
C TYR A 54 6.65 -4.14 6.53
N PRO A 55 5.79 -4.89 7.26
CA PRO A 55 6.22 -5.69 8.41
C PRO A 55 7.17 -6.85 8.06
N GLY A 56 7.25 -7.23 6.79
CA GLY A 56 8.19 -8.26 6.33
C GLY A 56 9.63 -7.80 6.16
N LEU A 57 9.89 -6.49 6.22
CA LEU A 57 11.25 -5.94 6.14
C LEU A 57 11.96 -6.04 7.47
N ALA A 58 13.26 -6.33 7.44
CA ALA A 58 14.09 -6.41 8.65
C ALA A 58 14.27 -5.04 9.33
N SER A 59 14.16 -3.95 8.57
CA SER A 59 14.16 -2.57 9.04
C SER A 59 12.88 -2.18 9.79
N SER A 60 11.79 -2.93 9.62
CA SER A 60 10.50 -2.60 10.23
C SER A 60 10.54 -2.78 11.75
N PRO A 61 10.07 -1.79 12.54
CA PRO A 61 9.98 -1.94 13.99
C PRO A 61 9.04 -3.07 14.42
N HIS A 62 8.12 -3.47 13.55
CA HIS A 62 7.15 -4.53 13.81
C HIS A 62 7.60 -5.91 13.33
N HIS A 63 8.80 -6.04 12.74
CA HIS A 63 9.25 -7.29 12.11
C HIS A 63 9.21 -8.49 13.08
N ALA A 64 9.72 -8.31 14.30
CA ALA A 64 9.75 -9.38 15.31
C ALA A 64 8.34 -9.85 15.71
N THR A 65 7.41 -8.90 15.91
CA THR A 65 6.01 -9.19 16.24
C THR A 65 5.29 -9.84 15.06
N ALA A 66 5.54 -9.34 13.85
CA ALA A 66 4.98 -9.88 12.63
C ALA A 66 5.48 -11.31 12.38
N ALA A 67 6.77 -11.59 12.56
CA ALA A 67 7.33 -12.93 12.42
C ALA A 67 6.76 -13.93 13.45
N LYS A 68 6.40 -13.45 14.65
CA LYS A 68 5.75 -14.27 15.67
C LYS A 68 4.32 -14.69 15.27
N TYR A 69 3.53 -13.76 14.72
CA TYR A 69 2.09 -13.99 14.49
C TYR A 69 1.74 -14.36 13.04
N LEU A 70 2.48 -13.86 12.05
CA LEU A 70 2.20 -14.03 10.63
C LEU A 70 3.05 -15.18 10.05
N THR A 71 2.66 -16.40 10.39
CA THR A 71 3.41 -17.62 10.05
C THR A 71 3.37 -18.00 8.56
N ARG A 72 2.52 -17.35 7.76
CA ARG A 72 2.34 -17.59 6.32
C ARG A 72 2.67 -16.35 5.46
N GLY A 73 3.57 -15.53 5.99
CA GLY A 73 4.08 -14.30 5.38
C GLY A 73 3.29 -13.05 5.75
N PHE A 74 3.79 -11.90 5.33
CA PHE A 74 3.58 -10.61 6.00
C PHE A 74 2.45 -9.74 5.39
N GLY A 75 1.57 -10.36 4.60
CA GLY A 75 0.48 -9.67 3.90
C GLY A 75 0.87 -9.10 2.53
N GLY A 76 -0.15 -8.68 1.78
CA GLY A 76 -0.03 -8.20 0.40
C GLY A 76 -0.06 -6.68 0.24
N VAL A 77 -0.07 -5.94 1.33
CA VAL A 77 -0.21 -4.48 1.33
C VAL A 77 1.03 -3.88 1.97
N LEU A 78 1.58 -2.87 1.32
CA LEU A 78 2.64 -2.03 1.86
C LEU A 78 2.37 -0.56 1.54
N SER A 79 3.04 0.33 2.25
CA SER A 79 3.09 1.74 1.87
C SER A 79 4.52 2.22 1.80
N PHE A 80 4.77 3.23 0.99
CA PHE A 80 6.08 3.86 0.86
C PHE A 80 5.90 5.35 0.65
N ALA A 81 6.84 6.14 1.18
CA ALA A 81 6.89 7.57 0.99
C ALA A 81 8.00 7.92 -0.01
N LEU A 82 7.71 8.85 -0.92
CA LEU A 82 8.69 9.37 -1.87
C LEU A 82 9.37 10.61 -1.31
N HIS A 83 10.61 10.84 -1.74
CA HIS A 83 11.21 12.17 -1.65
C HIS A 83 10.49 13.16 -2.58
N GLY A 84 10.52 14.45 -2.24
CA GLY A 84 9.91 15.52 -3.02
C GLY A 84 8.54 15.94 -2.50
N SER A 85 7.62 16.24 -3.43
CA SER A 85 6.34 16.87 -3.10
C SER A 85 5.15 15.98 -3.46
N LYS A 86 3.94 16.43 -3.12
CA LYS A 86 2.69 15.78 -3.51
C LYS A 86 2.63 15.49 -5.01
N ASP A 87 3.17 16.39 -5.82
CA ASP A 87 3.18 16.27 -7.28
C ASP A 87 4.10 15.14 -7.76
N THR A 88 5.15 14.81 -7.01
CA THR A 88 5.99 13.63 -7.28
C THR A 88 5.18 12.35 -7.17
N ALA A 89 4.37 12.21 -6.12
CA ALA A 89 3.49 11.04 -5.94
C ALA A 89 2.41 10.96 -7.03
N THR A 90 1.81 12.09 -7.39
CA THR A 90 0.85 12.18 -8.51
C THR A 90 1.52 11.76 -9.82
N ALA A 91 2.72 12.26 -10.12
CA ALA A 91 3.46 11.95 -11.33
C ALA A 91 3.81 10.46 -11.43
N VAL A 92 4.15 9.80 -10.31
CA VAL A 92 4.35 8.34 -10.31
C VAL A 92 3.07 7.64 -10.73
N ILE A 93 1.94 7.96 -10.10
CA ILE A 93 0.65 7.34 -10.42
C ILE A 93 0.28 7.52 -11.90
N ASP A 94 0.42 8.73 -12.43
CA ASP A 94 0.06 9.07 -13.81
C ASP A 94 0.94 8.38 -14.86
N ASN A 95 2.15 7.94 -14.49
CA ASN A 95 3.08 7.28 -15.40
C ASN A 95 3.01 5.74 -15.37
N LEU A 96 2.22 5.13 -14.47
CA LEU A 96 2.04 3.68 -14.41
C LEU A 96 1.28 3.16 -15.63
N LYS A 97 1.68 1.98 -16.12
CA LYS A 97 1.11 1.36 -17.33
C LYS A 97 0.44 0.02 -17.04
N LEU A 98 0.82 -0.64 -15.96
CA LEU A 98 0.28 -1.93 -15.53
C LEU A 98 -0.53 -1.75 -14.24
N ILE A 99 0.06 -1.10 -13.24
CA ILE A 99 -0.54 -0.92 -11.92
C ILE A 99 -1.72 0.06 -12.01
N SER A 100 -2.86 -0.35 -11.46
CA SER A 100 -4.10 0.43 -11.57
C SER A 100 -4.28 1.38 -10.38
N HIS A 101 -4.62 2.64 -10.65
CA HIS A 101 -5.02 3.60 -9.63
C HIS A 101 -6.48 3.35 -9.21
N LEU A 102 -6.68 2.57 -8.14
CA LEU A 102 -8.02 2.17 -7.70
C LEU A 102 -8.07 2.04 -6.17
N ALA A 103 -9.11 2.63 -5.56
CA ALA A 103 -9.41 2.47 -4.14
C ALA A 103 -10.00 1.08 -3.82
N ASN A 104 -9.18 0.04 -3.92
CA ASN A 104 -9.49 -1.34 -3.53
C ASN A 104 -8.25 -2.02 -2.92
N VAL A 105 -8.42 -3.21 -2.33
CA VAL A 105 -7.35 -4.02 -1.73
C VAL A 105 -7.64 -5.51 -1.95
N GLY A 106 -6.59 -6.32 -2.16
CA GLY A 106 -6.72 -7.78 -2.26
C GLY A 106 -7.26 -8.30 -3.59
N ASP A 107 -7.19 -7.47 -4.63
CA ASP A 107 -7.47 -7.86 -6.01
C ASP A 107 -6.35 -8.77 -6.55
N ALA A 108 -6.64 -9.48 -7.64
CA ALA A 108 -5.60 -10.17 -8.41
C ALA A 108 -4.66 -9.20 -9.12
N LYS A 109 -5.14 -7.97 -9.40
CA LYS A 109 -4.33 -6.89 -9.97
C LYS A 109 -3.60 -6.11 -8.89
N THR A 110 -2.41 -5.63 -9.22
CA THR A 110 -1.68 -4.68 -8.39
C THR A 110 -2.35 -3.31 -8.48
N LEU A 111 -2.66 -2.75 -7.31
CA LEU A 111 -3.39 -1.50 -7.16
C LEU A 111 -2.55 -0.51 -6.36
N ILE A 112 -2.55 0.75 -6.77
CA ILE A 112 -1.92 1.85 -6.03
C ILE A 112 -2.96 2.92 -5.71
N ILE A 113 -2.77 3.63 -4.60
CA ILE A 113 -3.46 4.89 -4.30
C ILE A 113 -2.51 5.87 -3.62
N GLN A 114 -2.83 7.16 -3.73
CA GLN A 114 -2.28 8.22 -2.89
C GLN A 114 -3.31 8.56 -1.80
N PRO A 115 -3.14 8.12 -0.53
CA PRO A 115 -4.18 8.27 0.48
C PRO A 115 -4.60 9.72 0.74
N SER A 116 -3.66 10.67 0.72
CA SER A 116 -3.90 12.11 0.91
C SER A 116 -4.79 12.74 -0.17
N ALA A 117 -4.77 12.19 -1.39
CA ALA A 117 -5.55 12.67 -2.53
C ALA A 117 -6.80 11.81 -2.80
N THR A 118 -7.02 10.73 -2.03
CA THR A 118 -8.13 9.78 -2.26
C THR A 118 -8.86 9.48 -0.97
N THR A 119 -8.50 8.39 -0.29
CA THR A 119 -9.21 7.82 0.87
C THR A 119 -9.30 8.75 2.08
N HIS A 120 -8.35 9.68 2.23
CA HIS A 120 -8.29 10.63 3.35
C HIS A 120 -8.48 12.08 2.92
N GLN A 121 -8.93 12.32 1.67
CA GLN A 121 -9.10 13.68 1.12
C GLN A 121 -10.10 14.55 1.92
N GLN A 122 -11.03 13.93 2.65
CA GLN A 122 -12.01 14.66 3.48
C GLN A 122 -11.43 15.21 4.78
N LEU A 123 -10.23 14.75 5.18
CA LEU A 123 -9.51 15.26 6.36
C LEU A 123 -8.71 16.51 6.00
N SER A 124 -8.57 17.43 6.95
CA SER A 124 -7.63 18.54 6.84
C SER A 124 -6.18 18.04 6.78
N GLU A 125 -5.27 18.84 6.25
CA GLU A 125 -3.84 18.48 6.17
C GLU A 125 -3.24 18.11 7.53
N GLN A 126 -3.65 18.80 8.59
CA GLN A 126 -3.20 18.51 9.96
C GLN A 126 -3.70 17.15 10.44
N GLU A 127 -4.95 16.78 10.13
CA GLU A 127 -5.53 15.48 10.48
C GLU A 127 -4.93 14.35 9.64
N GLN A 128 -4.60 14.61 8.37
CA GLN A 128 -3.87 13.65 7.52
C GLN A 128 -2.49 13.35 8.12
N LEU A 129 -1.72 14.38 8.47
CA LEU A 129 -0.41 14.20 9.10
C LEU A 129 -0.51 13.49 10.45
N ALA A 130 -1.50 13.85 11.28
CA ALA A 130 -1.72 13.20 12.58
C ALA A 130 -2.11 11.71 12.45
N SER A 131 -2.69 11.30 11.32
CA SER A 131 -2.99 9.90 11.01
C SER A 131 -1.87 9.17 10.27
N GLY A 132 -0.69 9.80 10.12
CA GLY A 132 0.46 9.22 9.42
C GLY A 132 0.35 9.25 7.88
N VAL A 133 -0.62 10.00 7.34
CA VAL A 133 -0.80 10.17 5.90
C VAL A 133 -0.03 11.41 5.44
N THR A 134 1.11 11.19 4.79
CA THR A 134 1.88 12.29 4.19
C THR A 134 1.44 12.55 2.73
N PRO A 135 1.67 13.75 2.19
CA PRO A 135 1.34 14.07 0.80
C PRO A 135 2.05 13.16 -0.23
N THR A 136 3.24 12.64 0.12
CA THR A 136 4.07 11.77 -0.73
C THR A 136 3.84 10.27 -0.49
N LEU A 137 2.93 9.91 0.42
CA LEU A 137 2.65 8.52 0.75
C LEU A 137 1.87 7.85 -0.39
N LEU A 138 2.35 6.68 -0.81
CA LEU A 138 1.67 5.78 -1.73
C LEU A 138 1.40 4.46 -1.02
N ARG A 139 0.19 3.92 -1.20
CA ARG A 139 -0.21 2.60 -0.71
C ARG A 139 -0.34 1.66 -1.89
N LEU A 140 0.33 0.51 -1.81
CA LEU A 140 0.31 -0.53 -2.83
C LEU A 140 -0.36 -1.79 -2.27
N SER A 141 -1.39 -2.27 -2.96
CA SER A 141 -1.95 -3.61 -2.79
C SER A 141 -1.41 -4.48 -3.92
N VAL A 142 -0.48 -5.37 -3.59
CA VAL A 142 0.26 -6.15 -4.59
C VAL A 142 -0.58 -7.33 -5.09
N GLY A 143 -0.70 -7.44 -6.39
CA GLY A 143 -1.44 -8.50 -7.07
C GLY A 143 -0.61 -9.75 -7.31
N ILE A 144 -1.08 -10.56 -8.26
CA ILE A 144 -0.49 -11.85 -8.60
C ILE A 144 0.23 -11.84 -9.95
N GLU A 145 0.48 -10.65 -10.53
CA GLU A 145 1.25 -10.51 -11.76
C GLU A 145 2.69 -11.01 -11.61
N HIS A 146 3.38 -11.15 -12.74
CA HIS A 146 4.80 -11.49 -12.71
C HIS A 146 5.58 -10.39 -12.01
N ILE A 147 6.45 -10.75 -11.08
CA ILE A 147 7.16 -9.77 -10.24
C ILE A 147 7.98 -8.81 -11.09
N ASP A 148 8.64 -9.30 -12.14
CA ASP A 148 9.47 -8.45 -13.01
C ASP A 148 8.65 -7.35 -13.70
N ASP A 149 7.40 -7.62 -14.06
CA ASP A 149 6.52 -6.63 -14.69
C ASP A 149 6.08 -5.55 -13.70
N ILE A 150 5.79 -5.95 -12.45
CA ILE A 150 5.46 -5.02 -11.35
C ILE A 150 6.65 -4.09 -11.07
N LEU A 151 7.86 -4.66 -10.93
CA LEU A 151 9.06 -3.89 -10.65
C LEU A 151 9.45 -3.00 -11.83
N ALA A 152 9.30 -3.47 -13.07
CA ALA A 152 9.55 -2.67 -14.25
C ALA A 152 8.59 -1.49 -14.38
N ASP A 153 7.30 -1.69 -14.10
CA ASP A 153 6.30 -0.62 -14.15
C ASP A 153 6.53 0.44 -13.05
N LEU A 154 6.84 0.00 -11.82
CA LEU A 154 7.24 0.90 -10.74
C LEU A 154 8.53 1.65 -11.09
N GLY A 155 9.55 0.95 -11.59
CA GLY A 155 10.84 1.53 -11.95
C GLY A 155 10.72 2.62 -13.00
N GLN A 156 10.02 2.35 -14.10
CA GLN A 156 9.85 3.35 -15.16
C GLN A 156 9.01 4.55 -14.69
N ALA A 157 8.01 4.35 -13.82
CA ALA A 157 7.19 5.43 -13.28
C ALA A 157 7.97 6.32 -12.30
N LEU A 158 8.78 5.72 -11.42
CA LEU A 158 9.67 6.44 -10.50
C LEU A 158 10.70 7.27 -11.27
N GLU A 159 11.33 6.68 -12.29
CA GLU A 159 12.31 7.39 -13.14
C GLU A 159 11.67 8.54 -13.93
N ALA A 160 10.44 8.37 -14.40
CA ALA A 160 9.71 9.43 -15.09
C ALA A 160 9.37 10.59 -14.14
N ALA A 161 8.88 10.30 -12.93
CA ALA A 161 8.58 11.29 -11.91
C ALA A 161 9.84 12.06 -11.46
N ALA A 162 10.97 11.36 -11.29
CA ALA A 162 12.25 11.97 -10.93
C ALA A 162 12.77 12.95 -12.00
N LYS A 163 12.48 12.71 -13.28
CA LYS A 163 12.83 13.62 -14.37
C LYS A 163 11.92 14.85 -14.45
N ALA A 164 10.67 14.72 -13.99
CA ALA A 164 9.68 15.79 -14.04
C ALA A 164 9.74 16.74 -12.84
N ALA A 165 10.32 16.30 -11.71
CA ALA A 165 10.41 17.12 -10.51
C ALA A 165 11.42 18.28 -10.66
N PRO A 166 11.05 19.54 -10.34
CA PRO A 166 12.01 20.63 -10.24
C PRO A 166 12.99 20.37 -9.10
N LYS A 167 14.29 20.60 -9.35
CA LYS A 167 15.41 20.22 -8.45
C LYS A 167 15.49 20.98 -7.10
N ASP A 168 14.58 21.89 -6.79
CA ASP A 168 14.76 22.90 -5.72
C ASP A 168 13.83 22.77 -4.50
N GLU A 169 13.00 21.73 -4.37
CA GLU A 169 12.18 21.49 -3.17
C GLU A 169 12.58 20.19 -2.44
N ALA A 170 13.81 20.17 -1.90
CA ALA A 170 14.27 19.07 -1.05
C ALA A 170 13.86 19.30 0.41
N ASP A 171 13.10 18.34 0.96
CA ASP A 171 12.84 18.08 2.37
C ASP A 171 12.24 19.22 3.22
N ALA A 172 10.91 19.39 3.17
CA ALA A 172 10.17 20.19 4.15
C ALA A 172 9.06 19.44 4.92
N SER A 173 8.84 18.14 4.68
CA SER A 173 7.68 17.45 5.30
C SER A 173 7.88 15.98 5.69
N ILE A 174 9.12 15.46 5.73
CA ILE A 174 9.39 14.15 6.32
C ILE A 174 9.34 14.30 7.85
N VAL A 175 8.13 14.16 8.41
CA VAL A 175 7.94 13.94 9.85
C VAL A 175 8.10 12.44 10.07
N ASP A 176 9.12 12.05 10.85
CA ASP A 176 9.26 10.68 11.33
C ASP A 176 7.92 10.18 11.89
N PRO A 177 7.48 8.95 11.56
CA PRO A 177 6.26 8.42 12.14
C PRO A 177 6.43 8.44 13.67
N GLN A 178 5.58 9.24 14.33
CA GLN A 178 5.52 9.26 15.78
C GLN A 178 5.32 7.81 16.26
N PRO A 179 6.05 7.34 17.28
CA PRO A 179 5.84 6.01 17.81
C PRO A 179 4.37 5.89 18.23
N GLU A 180 3.64 4.97 17.59
CA GLU A 180 2.22 4.75 17.84
C GLU A 180 1.99 4.61 19.34
N HIS A 181 0.98 5.33 19.85
CA HIS A 181 0.53 5.19 21.23
C HIS A 181 0.02 3.75 21.41
N VAL A 182 0.89 2.87 21.90
CA VAL A 182 0.51 1.52 22.33
C VAL A 182 -0.42 1.69 23.53
N GLN A 183 -1.72 1.75 23.27
CA GLN A 183 -2.69 1.51 24.33
C GLN A 183 -2.53 0.05 24.76
N PRO A 184 -2.23 -0.22 26.05
CA PRO A 184 -2.16 -1.59 26.52
C PRO A 184 -3.54 -2.23 26.34
N LEU A 185 -3.56 -3.38 25.66
CA LEU A 185 -4.70 -4.30 25.71
C LEU A 185 -4.84 -4.76 27.17
N GLU A 186 -5.76 -4.16 27.90
CA GLU A 186 -6.21 -4.70 29.19
C GLU A 186 -6.94 -6.02 28.92
N VAL A 187 -6.51 -7.04 29.67
CA VAL A 187 -7.01 -8.43 29.67
C VAL A 187 -8.34 -8.52 30.40
#